data_AF-A0A7X3Y8Z5-F1
#
_entry.id   AF-A0A7X3Y8Z5-F1
#
_cell.length_a   1.000
_cell.length_b   1.000
_cell.length_c   1.000
_cell.angle_alpha   90.00
_cell.angle_beta   90.00
_cell.angle_gamma   90.00
#
_symmetry.space_group_name_H-M   'P 1'
#
loop_
_entity.id
_entity.type
_entity.pdbx_description
1 polymer ?
#
loop_
_entity_poly.entity_id
_entity_poly.type
_entity_poly.pdbx_seq_one_letter_code
_entity_poly.pdbx_strand_id
1 'polypeptide(L)'
;MSAEMTAILQDATSRAEDGIRDIESSTQAARAAAGEAGAAEFTHEFREEAKSMEKRGHGWLWPTGIFATLALVLSVFLMFGLLGETPESTWEAIYRLGGRVIAISVLFYAAIWSGRIVLANMHLASVNKHRAVSLQTLQAFHQVADDPAAKDAVVLEAARAVYENVPSGYIARQVSEPSGHGRTLEIIKNASRGPREGGD
;
A
#
# COMPACT_ATOMS: atom_id res chain seq x y z
N MET A 1 7.98 -15.56 69.36
CA MET A 1 9.03 -14.74 68.72
C MET A 1 9.43 -15.26 67.34
N SER A 2 9.88 -16.52 67.19
CA SER A 2 10.21 -17.09 65.85
C SER A 2 9.01 -17.17 64.90
N ALA A 3 7.83 -17.57 65.39
CA ALA A 3 6.61 -17.71 64.57
C ALA A 3 6.03 -16.38 64.05
N GLU A 4 6.14 -15.30 64.83
CA GLU A 4 5.69 -13.97 64.41
C GLU A 4 6.65 -13.34 63.40
N MET A 5 7.95 -13.54 63.57
CA MET A 5 8.96 -13.09 62.60
C MET A 5 8.75 -13.75 61.23
N THR A 6 8.45 -15.06 61.20
CA THR A 6 8.15 -15.76 59.95
C THR A 6 6.84 -15.29 59.31
N ALA A 7 5.83 -14.95 60.11
CA ALA A 7 4.56 -14.42 59.58
C ALA A 7 4.74 -13.02 58.96
N ILE A 8 5.54 -12.15 59.58
CA ILE A 8 5.84 -10.81 59.04
C ILE A 8 6.67 -10.92 57.75
N LEU A 9 7.66 -11.83 57.71
CA LEU A 9 8.44 -12.08 56.50
C LEU A 9 7.57 -12.61 55.36
N GLN A 10 6.63 -13.51 55.67
CA GLN A 10 5.70 -14.07 54.68
C GLN A 10 4.71 -13.02 54.14
N ASP A 11 4.18 -12.14 55.00
CA ASP A 11 3.34 -11.00 54.59
C ASP A 11 4.13 -9.99 53.75
N ALA A 12 5.37 -9.69 54.14
CA ALA A 12 6.24 -8.81 53.38
C ALA A 12 6.59 -9.38 52.00
N THR A 13 6.84 -10.69 51.87
CA THR A 13 7.04 -11.34 50.56
C THR A 13 5.76 -11.34 49.73
N SER A 14 4.60 -11.62 50.32
CA SER A 14 3.31 -11.58 49.60
C SER A 14 3.02 -10.18 49.06
N ARG A 15 3.22 -9.14 49.87
CA ARG A 15 3.06 -7.74 49.44
C ARG A 15 4.03 -7.33 48.33
N ALA A 16 5.25 -7.87 48.37
CA ALA A 16 6.23 -7.63 47.31
C ALA A 16 5.81 -8.33 46.00
N GLU A 17 5.30 -9.57 46.08
CA GLU A 17 4.77 -10.31 44.92
C GLU A 17 3.53 -9.64 44.32
N ASP A 18 2.58 -9.19 45.15
CA ASP A 18 1.39 -8.47 44.72
C ASP A 18 1.76 -7.12 44.06
N GLY A 19 2.72 -6.39 44.64
CA GLY A 19 3.24 -5.16 44.05
C GLY A 19 3.91 -5.37 42.70
N ILE A 20 4.66 -6.47 42.52
CA ILE A 20 5.26 -6.84 41.23
C ILE A 20 4.16 -7.14 40.20
N ARG A 21 3.11 -7.88 40.59
CA ARG A 21 1.96 -8.20 39.72
C ARG A 21 1.16 -6.97 39.30
N ASP A 22 0.93 -6.03 40.21
CA ASP A 22 0.22 -4.79 39.91
C ASP A 22 1.02 -3.90 38.94
N ILE A 23 2.35 -3.84 39.12
CA ILE A 23 3.24 -3.13 38.18
C ILE A 23 3.22 -3.81 36.80
N GLU A 24 3.30 -5.14 36.75
CA GLU A 24 3.28 -5.90 35.50
C GLU A 24 1.96 -5.72 34.75
N SER A 25 0.82 -5.85 35.43
CA SER A 25 -0.50 -5.64 34.81
C SER A 25 -0.72 -4.19 34.34
N SER A 26 -0.29 -3.20 35.11
CA SER A 26 -0.36 -1.79 34.74
C SER A 26 0.50 -1.46 33.52
N THR A 27 1.74 -1.97 33.47
CA THR A 27 2.62 -1.78 32.31
C THR A 27 2.11 -2.49 31.06
N GLN A 28 1.49 -3.66 31.21
CA GLN A 28 0.87 -4.39 30.10
C GLN A 28 -0.37 -3.67 29.56
N ALA A 29 -1.23 -3.16 30.45
CA ALA A 29 -2.39 -2.35 30.08
C ALA A 29 -1.97 -1.04 29.38
N ALA A 30 -0.93 -0.37 29.86
CA ALA A 30 -0.39 0.84 29.23
C ALA A 30 0.15 0.56 27.82
N ARG A 31 0.85 -0.56 27.61
CA ARG A 31 1.34 -0.98 26.28
C ARG A 31 0.19 -1.32 25.33
N ALA A 32 -0.83 -2.03 25.82
CA ALA A 32 -2.02 -2.37 25.03
C ALA A 32 -2.78 -1.11 24.60
N ALA A 33 -3.02 -0.18 25.54
CA ALA A 33 -3.68 1.09 25.24
C ALA A 33 -2.87 1.95 24.25
N ALA A 34 -1.54 1.99 24.38
CA ALA A 34 -0.67 2.68 23.43
C ALA A 34 -0.71 2.03 22.03
N GLY A 35 -0.75 0.69 21.97
CA GLY A 35 -0.90 -0.05 20.72
C GLY A 35 -2.24 0.21 20.03
N GLU A 36 -3.34 0.23 20.79
CA GLU A 36 -4.67 0.53 20.26
C GLU A 36 -4.80 1.98 19.78
N ALA A 37 -4.29 2.94 20.56
CA ALA A 37 -4.27 4.34 20.18
C ALA A 37 -3.40 4.57 18.92
N GLY A 38 -2.22 3.95 18.85
CA GLY A 38 -1.37 3.99 17.66
C GLY A 38 -2.05 3.39 16.43
N ALA A 39 -2.68 2.22 16.58
CA ALA A 39 -3.42 1.58 15.48
C ALA A 39 -4.61 2.45 15.00
N ALA A 40 -5.24 3.22 15.90
CA ALA A 40 -6.36 4.11 15.55
C ALA A 40 -5.87 5.30 14.73
N GLU A 41 -4.76 5.90 15.17
CA GLU A 41 -4.13 7.03 14.50
C GLU A 41 -3.67 6.63 13.08
N PHE A 42 -2.94 5.52 12.94
CA PHE A 42 -2.52 5.02 11.63
C PHE A 42 -3.71 4.65 10.74
N THR A 43 -4.79 4.10 11.31
CA THR A 43 -6.02 3.83 10.56
C THR A 43 -6.62 5.12 10.00
N HIS A 44 -6.63 6.20 10.78
CA HIS A 44 -7.09 7.51 10.34
C HIS A 44 -6.18 8.08 9.23
N GLU A 45 -4.87 8.10 9.45
CA GLU A 45 -3.88 8.60 8.50
C GLU A 45 -3.94 7.87 7.16
N PHE A 46 -3.97 6.53 7.17
CA PHE A 46 -4.10 5.75 5.93
C PHE A 46 -5.42 6.00 5.20
N ARG A 47 -6.53 6.24 5.91
CA ARG A 47 -7.81 6.58 5.28
C ARG A 47 -7.77 7.97 4.64
N GLU A 48 -7.17 8.93 5.34
CA GLU A 48 -7.04 10.29 4.82
C GLU A 48 -6.13 10.32 3.59
N GLU A 49 -5.00 9.64 3.65
CA GLU A 49 -4.07 9.50 2.53
C GLU A 49 -4.72 8.77 1.35
N ALA A 50 -5.49 7.71 1.61
CA ALA A 50 -6.26 7.02 0.56
C ALA A 50 -7.24 7.97 -0.15
N LYS A 51 -8.00 8.78 0.61
CA LYS A 51 -8.92 9.79 0.05
C LYS A 51 -8.18 10.88 -0.71
N SER A 52 -7.04 11.33 -0.21
CA SER A 52 -6.18 12.32 -0.86
C SER A 52 -5.70 11.81 -2.22
N MET A 53 -5.22 10.56 -2.27
CA MET A 53 -4.76 9.93 -3.51
C MET A 53 -5.89 9.68 -4.51
N GLU A 54 -7.08 9.29 -4.04
CA GLU A 54 -8.28 9.17 -4.88
C GLU A 54 -8.69 10.53 -5.48
N LYS A 55 -8.71 11.59 -4.66
CA LYS A 55 -8.95 12.97 -5.11
C LYS A 55 -7.92 13.44 -6.10
N ARG A 56 -6.62 13.15 -5.87
CA ARG A 56 -5.54 13.50 -6.79
C ARG A 56 -5.64 12.74 -8.11
N GLY A 57 -5.99 11.46 -8.06
CA GLY A 57 -6.23 10.64 -9.25
C GLY A 57 -7.37 11.19 -10.10
N HIS A 58 -8.52 11.53 -9.50
CA HIS A 58 -9.62 12.18 -10.21
C HIS A 58 -9.30 13.62 -10.63
N GLY A 59 -8.57 14.35 -9.79
CA GLY A 59 -8.13 15.72 -10.06
C GLY A 59 -7.15 15.82 -11.23
N TRP A 60 -6.44 14.74 -11.56
CA TRP A 60 -5.52 14.70 -12.71
C TRP A 60 -6.24 14.51 -14.05
N LEU A 61 -7.48 14.01 -14.06
CA LEU A 61 -8.29 13.85 -15.27
C LEU A 61 -8.72 15.19 -15.86
N TRP A 62 -8.93 16.19 -15.01
CA TRP A 62 -9.39 17.52 -15.44
C TRP A 62 -8.32 18.33 -16.21
N PRO A 63 -7.09 18.53 -15.69
CA PRO A 63 -6.05 19.26 -16.41
C PRO A 63 -5.56 18.50 -17.65
N THR A 64 -5.60 17.17 -17.65
CA THR A 64 -5.20 16.35 -18.82
C THR A 64 -6.25 16.43 -19.92
N GLY A 65 -7.54 16.46 -19.56
CA GLY A 65 -8.63 16.78 -20.48
C GLY A 65 -8.47 18.19 -21.08
N ILE A 66 -8.16 19.19 -20.26
CA ILE A 66 -7.94 20.57 -20.72
C ILE A 66 -6.74 20.65 -21.68
N PHE A 67 -5.59 20.07 -21.32
CA PHE A 67 -4.42 20.01 -22.21
C PHE A 67 -4.73 19.29 -23.53
N ALA A 68 -5.46 18.18 -23.48
CA ALA A 68 -5.87 17.46 -24.68
C ALA A 68 -6.79 18.30 -25.57
N THR A 69 -7.78 19.00 -24.98
CA THR A 69 -8.69 19.88 -25.74
C THR A 69 -7.97 21.08 -26.33
N LEU A 70 -7.12 21.78 -25.58
CA LEU A 70 -6.30 22.90 -26.07
C LEU A 70 -5.42 22.47 -27.23
N ALA A 71 -4.83 21.29 -27.15
CA ALA A 71 -3.98 20.78 -28.20
C ALA A 71 -4.76 20.36 -29.45
N LEU A 72 -5.97 19.81 -29.30
CA LEU A 72 -6.87 19.50 -30.41
C LEU A 72 -7.30 20.80 -31.10
N VAL A 73 -7.68 21.82 -30.33
CA VAL A 73 -8.03 23.15 -30.85
C VAL A 73 -6.84 23.79 -31.57
N LEU A 74 -5.62 23.72 -31.02
CA LEU A 74 -4.43 24.24 -31.67
C LEU A 74 -4.11 23.48 -32.96
N SER A 75 -4.27 22.14 -32.97
CA SER A 75 -4.08 21.32 -34.16
C SER A 75 -5.06 21.68 -35.27
N VAL A 76 -6.35 21.85 -34.94
CA VAL A 76 -7.41 22.27 -35.86
C VAL A 76 -7.18 23.72 -36.32
N PHE A 77 -6.78 24.61 -35.41
CA PHE A 77 -6.45 26.00 -35.74
C PHE A 77 -5.27 26.10 -36.70
N LEU A 78 -4.20 25.31 -36.50
CA LEU A 78 -3.09 25.23 -37.45
C LEU A 78 -3.48 24.57 -38.78
N MET A 79 -4.47 23.67 -38.76
CA MET A 79 -4.98 23.01 -39.97
C MET A 79 -5.80 23.96 -40.85
N PHE A 80 -6.64 24.83 -40.26
CA PHE A 80 -7.58 25.68 -41.00
C PHE A 80 -7.21 27.18 -41.03
N GLY A 81 -6.53 27.69 -39.99
CA GLY A 81 -6.29 29.13 -39.80
C GLY A 81 -4.99 29.66 -40.42
N LEU A 82 -3.97 28.81 -40.64
CA LEU A 82 -2.65 29.24 -41.13
C LEU A 82 -2.32 28.73 -42.55
N LEU A 83 -3.11 27.82 -43.13
CA LEU A 83 -2.80 27.16 -44.41
C LEU A 83 -3.97 27.21 -45.41
N GLY A 84 -4.41 28.42 -45.77
CA GLY A 84 -5.10 28.63 -47.06
C GLY A 84 -4.17 28.52 -48.27
N GLU A 85 -2.85 28.35 -48.05
CA GLU A 85 -1.85 28.34 -49.11
C GLU A 85 -1.39 26.91 -49.43
N THR A 86 -1.62 26.52 -50.69
CA THR A 86 -1.12 25.30 -51.30
C THR A 86 0.40 25.23 -51.16
N PRO A 87 0.99 24.09 -50.75
CA PRO A 87 2.43 23.97 -50.66
C PRO A 87 3.07 24.19 -52.04
N GLU A 88 3.98 25.14 -52.16
CA GLU A 88 4.68 25.41 -53.42
C GLU A 88 5.80 24.39 -53.69
N SER A 89 6.25 23.67 -52.65
CA SER A 89 7.31 22.66 -52.75
C SER A 89 7.05 21.38 -51.94
N THR A 90 7.58 20.25 -52.43
CA THR A 90 7.54 18.95 -51.74
C THR A 90 8.19 19.01 -50.36
N TRP A 91 9.23 19.84 -50.20
CA TRP A 91 9.95 20.02 -48.94
C TRP A 91 9.11 20.72 -47.87
N GLU A 92 8.37 21.76 -48.24
CA GLU A 92 7.41 22.41 -47.35
C GLU A 92 6.28 21.47 -46.94
N ALA A 93 5.80 20.63 -47.86
CA ALA A 93 4.79 19.63 -47.54
C ALA A 93 5.30 18.63 -46.48
N ILE A 94 6.55 18.15 -46.58
CA ILE A 94 7.15 17.22 -45.62
C ILE A 94 7.30 17.86 -44.24
N TYR A 95 7.82 19.09 -44.14
CA TYR A 95 7.95 19.79 -42.85
C TYR A 95 6.58 20.06 -42.21
N ARG A 96 5.60 20.50 -42.99
CA ARG A 96 4.22 20.73 -42.53
C ARG A 96 3.58 19.44 -42.04
N LEU A 97 3.81 18.31 -42.70
CA LEU A 97 3.29 17.00 -42.29
C LEU A 97 4.01 16.47 -41.04
N GLY A 98 5.35 16.57 -41.00
CA GLY A 98 6.19 16.13 -39.90
C GLY A 98 5.85 16.83 -38.59
N GLY A 99 5.67 18.16 -38.61
CA GLY A 99 5.25 18.93 -37.44
C GLY A 99 3.90 18.47 -36.87
N ARG A 100 2.95 18.08 -37.74
CA ARG A 100 1.64 17.55 -37.34
C ARG A 100 1.74 16.17 -36.69
N VAL A 101 2.54 15.27 -37.28
CA VAL A 101 2.78 13.93 -36.73
C VAL A 101 3.47 14.02 -35.37
N ILE A 102 4.46 14.90 -35.23
CA ILE A 102 5.14 15.14 -33.95
C ILE A 102 4.16 15.69 -32.92
N ALA A 103 3.35 16.69 -33.28
CA ALA A 103 2.34 17.25 -32.38
C ALA A 103 1.36 16.18 -31.88
N ILE A 104 0.80 15.36 -32.79
CA ILE A 104 -0.11 14.26 -32.42
C ILE A 104 0.59 13.21 -31.53
N SER A 105 1.85 12.87 -31.84
CA SER A 105 2.62 11.89 -31.06
C SER A 105 2.88 12.35 -29.63
N VAL A 106 3.24 13.63 -29.43
CA VAL A 106 3.43 14.22 -28.10
C VAL A 106 2.14 14.16 -27.29
N LEU A 107 1.00 14.39 -27.92
CA LEU A 107 -0.31 14.32 -27.25
C LEU A 107 -0.70 12.90 -26.87
N PHE A 108 -0.48 11.95 -27.77
CA PHE A 108 -0.74 10.55 -27.49
C PHE A 108 0.12 10.06 -26.32
N TYR A 109 1.40 10.46 -26.31
CA TYR A 109 2.31 10.17 -25.20
C TYR A 109 1.83 10.81 -23.89
N ALA A 110 1.45 12.09 -23.90
CA ALA A 110 0.95 12.78 -22.72
C ALA A 110 -0.33 12.14 -22.17
N ALA A 111 -1.25 11.70 -23.04
CA ALA A 111 -2.47 11.00 -22.65
C ALA A 111 -2.13 9.65 -21.97
N ILE A 112 -1.27 8.83 -22.57
CA ILE A 112 -0.81 7.57 -21.97
C ILE A 112 -0.15 7.83 -20.62
N TRP A 113 0.76 8.81 -20.55
CA TRP A 113 1.48 9.17 -19.34
C TRP A 113 0.52 9.58 -18.20
N SER A 114 -0.50 10.38 -18.52
CA SER A 114 -1.51 10.78 -17.55
C SER A 114 -2.33 9.59 -17.03
N GLY A 115 -2.73 8.67 -17.91
CA GLY A 115 -3.45 7.45 -17.52
C GLY A 115 -2.61 6.60 -16.56
N ARG A 116 -1.30 6.47 -16.82
CA ARG A 116 -0.37 5.77 -15.92
C ARG A 116 -0.29 6.42 -14.54
N ILE A 117 -0.28 7.75 -14.48
CA ILE A 117 -0.28 8.49 -13.20
C ILE A 117 -1.58 8.25 -12.43
N VAL A 118 -2.74 8.29 -13.10
CA VAL A 118 -4.04 8.03 -12.46
C VAL A 118 -4.09 6.60 -11.91
N LEU A 119 -3.68 5.61 -12.70
CA LEU A 119 -3.59 4.21 -12.27
C LEU A 119 -2.67 4.02 -11.07
N ALA A 120 -1.52 4.71 -11.04
CA ALA A 120 -0.59 4.67 -9.90
C ALA A 120 -1.21 5.25 -8.62
N ASN A 121 -1.91 6.40 -8.72
CA ASN A 121 -2.61 7.00 -7.59
C ASN A 121 -3.74 6.09 -7.07
N MET A 122 -4.50 5.45 -7.97
CA MET A 122 -5.56 4.51 -7.59
C MET A 122 -4.99 3.24 -6.93
N HIS A 123 -3.82 2.78 -7.37
CA HIS A 123 -3.12 1.70 -6.68
C HIS A 123 -2.73 2.09 -5.25
N LEU A 124 -2.11 3.26 -5.07
CA LEU A 124 -1.72 3.73 -3.75
C LEU A 124 -2.92 3.95 -2.83
N ALA A 125 -4.02 4.48 -3.38
CA ALA A 125 -5.30 4.61 -2.65
C ALA A 125 -5.84 3.25 -2.20
N SER A 126 -5.82 2.24 -3.07
CA SER A 126 -6.26 0.87 -2.73
C SER A 126 -5.39 0.22 -1.66
N VAL A 127 -4.07 0.40 -1.72
CA VAL A 127 -3.13 -0.16 -0.73
C VAL A 127 -3.34 0.50 0.63
N ASN A 128 -3.45 1.83 0.69
CA ASN A 128 -3.71 2.52 1.95
C ASN A 128 -5.08 2.18 2.53
N LYS A 129 -6.10 2.00 1.69
CA LYS A 129 -7.41 1.52 2.15
C LYS A 129 -7.35 0.12 2.74
N HIS A 130 -6.58 -0.79 2.13
CA HIS A 130 -6.34 -2.13 2.69
C HIS A 130 -5.69 -2.04 4.06
N ARG A 131 -4.60 -1.26 4.20
CA ARG A 131 -3.90 -1.04 5.48
C ARG A 131 -4.83 -0.54 6.58
N ALA A 132 -5.67 0.45 6.26
CA ALA A 132 -6.64 0.97 7.22
C ALA A 132 -7.69 -0.07 7.65
N VAL A 133 -8.17 -0.90 6.72
CA VAL A 133 -9.13 -1.97 7.05
C VAL A 133 -8.47 -3.05 7.89
N SER A 134 -7.22 -3.42 7.61
CA SER A 134 -6.46 -4.40 8.39
C SER A 134 -6.25 -3.94 9.84
N LEU A 135 -5.85 -2.68 10.03
CA LEU A 135 -5.68 -2.12 11.38
C LEU A 135 -7.01 -1.97 12.13
N GLN A 136 -8.09 -1.57 11.45
CA GLN A 136 -9.42 -1.52 12.06
C GLN A 136 -9.88 -2.91 12.50
N THR A 137 -9.64 -3.93 11.67
CA THR A 137 -10.01 -5.32 11.96
C THR A 137 -9.17 -5.86 13.11
N LEU A 138 -7.88 -5.53 13.16
CA LEU A 138 -7.00 -5.83 14.28
C LEU A 138 -7.56 -5.28 15.60
N GLN A 139 -7.95 -4.00 15.62
CA GLN A 139 -8.53 -3.38 16.82
C GLN A 139 -9.81 -4.09 17.27
N ALA A 140 -10.70 -4.40 16.32
CA ALA A 140 -11.94 -5.11 16.63
C ALA A 140 -11.67 -6.50 17.22
N PHE A 141 -10.73 -7.26 16.66
CA PHE A 141 -10.38 -8.59 17.19
C PHE A 141 -9.62 -8.50 18.53
N HIS A 142 -8.72 -7.53 18.68
CA HIS A 142 -7.97 -7.36 19.92
C HIS A 142 -8.89 -7.05 21.12
N GLN A 143 -9.97 -6.31 20.88
CA GLN A 143 -10.99 -5.99 21.88
C GLN A 143 -11.91 -7.16 22.24
N VAL A 144 -12.16 -8.08 21.29
CA VAL A 144 -13.13 -9.19 21.47
C VAL A 144 -12.45 -10.50 21.88
N ALA A 145 -11.17 -10.69 21.58
CA ALA A 145 -10.45 -11.91 21.96
C ALA A 145 -10.19 -11.95 23.48
N ASP A 146 -10.48 -13.07 24.13
CA ASP A 146 -10.15 -13.31 25.54
C ASP A 146 -8.80 -14.02 25.72
N ASP A 147 -8.38 -14.82 24.73
CA ASP A 147 -7.15 -15.60 24.76
C ASP A 147 -5.93 -14.74 24.35
N PRO A 148 -4.89 -14.59 25.21
CA PRO A 148 -3.66 -13.89 24.86
C PRO A 148 -2.95 -14.47 23.63
N ALA A 149 -2.96 -15.79 23.45
CA ALA A 149 -2.31 -16.42 22.29
C ALA A 149 -3.03 -16.07 20.98
N ALA A 150 -4.36 -15.96 21.01
CA ALA A 150 -5.15 -15.49 19.88
C ALA A 150 -4.87 -14.01 19.56
N LYS A 151 -4.71 -13.14 20.56
CA LYS A 151 -4.36 -11.72 20.36
C LYS A 151 -3.02 -11.57 19.64
N ASP A 152 -1.99 -12.27 20.10
CA ASP A 152 -0.64 -12.19 19.50
C ASP A 152 -0.64 -12.69 18.05
N ALA A 153 -1.38 -13.77 17.76
CA ALA A 153 -1.52 -14.29 16.40
C ALA A 153 -2.22 -13.30 15.46
N VAL A 154 -3.28 -12.64 15.93
CA VAL A 154 -4.00 -11.63 15.15
C VAL A 154 -3.13 -10.39 14.92
N VAL A 155 -2.36 -9.95 15.91
CA VAL A 155 -1.40 -8.82 15.76
C VAL A 155 -0.37 -9.15 14.68
N LEU A 156 0.20 -10.36 14.70
CA LEU A 156 1.18 -10.79 13.71
C LEU A 156 0.58 -10.84 12.29
N GLU A 157 -0.61 -11.41 12.15
CA GLU A 157 -1.29 -11.49 10.85
C GLU A 157 -1.73 -10.11 10.35
N ALA A 158 -2.18 -9.23 11.24
CA ALA A 158 -2.50 -7.86 10.89
C ALA A 158 -1.27 -7.07 10.46
N ALA A 159 -0.13 -7.21 11.16
CA ALA A 159 1.13 -6.60 10.77
C ALA A 159 1.54 -7.09 9.37
N ARG A 160 1.43 -8.39 9.11
CA ARG A 160 1.64 -8.95 7.77
C ARG A 160 0.72 -8.30 6.73
N ALA A 161 -0.59 -8.24 6.99
CA ALA A 161 -1.56 -7.66 6.07
C ALA A 161 -1.34 -6.16 5.80
N VAL A 162 -0.77 -5.41 6.76
CA VAL A 162 -0.45 -3.98 6.59
C VAL A 162 0.79 -3.77 5.72
N TYR A 163 1.81 -4.60 5.89
CA TYR A 163 3.10 -4.46 5.19
C TYR A 163 3.24 -5.30 3.92
N GLU A 164 2.32 -6.24 3.67
CA GLU A 164 2.30 -7.02 2.45
C GLU A 164 1.97 -6.14 1.23
N ASN A 165 2.68 -6.39 0.13
CA ASN A 165 2.45 -5.67 -1.12
C ASN A 165 1.23 -6.26 -1.84
N VAL A 166 0.06 -5.67 -1.60
CA VAL A 166 -1.22 -6.16 -2.17
C VAL A 166 -1.31 -5.77 -3.65
N PRO A 167 -1.48 -6.74 -4.57
CA PRO A 167 -1.73 -6.42 -5.97
C PRO A 167 -3.10 -5.75 -6.10
N SER A 168 -3.12 -4.46 -6.43
CA SER A 168 -4.36 -3.80 -6.81
C SER A 168 -4.54 -3.90 -8.33
N GLY A 169 -5.76 -4.17 -8.79
CA GLY A 169 -6.06 -4.34 -10.22
C GLY A 169 -5.74 -3.13 -11.11
N TYR A 170 -5.29 -2.01 -10.54
CA TYR A 170 -4.90 -0.80 -11.24
C TYR A 170 -3.49 -0.86 -11.83
N ILE A 171 -2.59 -1.66 -11.26
CA ILE A 171 -1.27 -1.88 -11.84
C ILE A 171 -1.27 -3.30 -12.37
N ALA A 172 -1.25 -3.43 -13.71
CA ALA A 172 -0.96 -4.71 -14.34
C ALA A 172 0.31 -5.25 -13.72
N ARG A 173 0.24 -6.46 -13.17
CA ARG A 173 1.40 -7.21 -12.72
C ARG A 173 2.32 -7.24 -13.93
N GLN A 174 3.33 -6.36 -13.96
CA GLN A 174 4.55 -6.70 -14.68
C GLN A 174 4.86 -8.10 -14.17
N VAL A 175 5.25 -9.00 -15.06
CA VAL A 175 5.74 -10.33 -14.69
C VAL A 175 7.07 -10.12 -13.93
N SER A 176 6.98 -9.46 -12.77
CA SER A 176 7.95 -9.35 -11.73
C SER A 176 7.86 -10.70 -11.08
N GLU A 177 8.97 -11.41 -11.17
CA GLU A 177 9.25 -12.67 -10.51
C GLU A 177 8.53 -12.78 -9.16
N PRO A 178 8.05 -13.99 -8.82
CA PRO A 178 7.30 -14.21 -7.59
C PRO A 178 8.12 -13.67 -6.43
N SER A 179 7.57 -12.66 -5.76
CA SER A 179 8.15 -12.02 -4.60
C SER A 179 8.44 -13.07 -3.52
N GLY A 180 9.70 -13.50 -3.45
CA GLY A 180 10.47 -13.87 -2.25
C GLY A 180 9.99 -14.97 -1.27
N HIS A 181 8.74 -15.45 -1.32
CA HIS A 181 8.23 -16.39 -0.30
C HIS A 181 7.70 -17.71 -0.88
N GLY A 182 7.27 -17.74 -2.15
CA GLY A 182 6.91 -18.99 -2.83
C GLY A 182 8.12 -19.85 -3.18
N ARG A 183 9.24 -19.21 -3.54
CA ARG A 183 10.46 -19.90 -4.01
C ARG A 183 11.25 -20.55 -2.86
N THR A 184 11.22 -19.98 -1.66
CA THR A 184 11.83 -20.60 -0.46
C THR A 184 11.11 -21.88 -0.06
N LEU A 185 9.78 -21.92 -0.18
CA LEU A 185 9.00 -23.12 0.08
C LEU A 185 9.17 -24.18 -1.03
N GLU A 186 9.35 -23.78 -2.29
CA GLU A 186 9.67 -24.72 -3.37
C GLU A 186 11.09 -25.28 -3.29
N ILE A 187 12.08 -24.47 -2.87
CA ILE A 187 13.46 -24.94 -2.68
C ILE A 187 13.53 -25.93 -1.51
N ILE A 188 12.80 -25.70 -0.42
CA ILE A 188 12.75 -26.63 0.72
C ILE A 188 12.01 -27.92 0.33
N LYS A 189 10.93 -27.85 -0.45
CA LYS A 189 10.19 -29.02 -0.93
C LYS A 189 10.96 -29.86 -1.97
N ASN A 190 11.79 -29.21 -2.79
CA ASN A 190 12.69 -29.91 -3.73
C ASN A 190 13.96 -30.42 -3.03
N ALA A 191 14.46 -29.73 -2.00
CA ALA A 191 15.58 -30.21 -1.18
C ALA A 191 15.19 -31.37 -0.25
N SER A 192 13.93 -31.41 0.22
CA SER A 192 13.41 -32.54 1.01
C SER A 192 13.05 -33.76 0.15
N ARG A 193 12.93 -33.60 -1.18
CA ARG A 193 12.97 -34.70 -2.14
C ARG A 193 14.42 -35.04 -2.45
N GLY A 194 15.10 -35.64 -1.48
CA GLY A 194 16.39 -36.28 -1.71
C GLY A 194 16.30 -37.31 -2.84
N PRO A 195 17.42 -37.59 -3.54
CA PRO A 195 17.46 -38.52 -4.65
C PRO A 195 16.97 -39.89 -4.18
N ARG A 196 15.97 -40.44 -4.86
CA ARG A 196 15.60 -41.85 -4.70
C ARG A 196 16.72 -42.67 -5.32
N GLU A 197 17.61 -43.18 -4.47
CA GLU A 197 18.41 -44.37 -4.76
C GLU A 197 17.49 -45.57 -5.03
N GLY A 198 17.99 -46.48 -5.88
CA GLY A 198 17.38 -47.77 -6.22
C GLY A 198 16.69 -47.70 -7.59
N GLY A 199 17.24 -48.25 -8.67
CA GLY A 199 17.87 -49.56 -8.74
C GLY A 199 16.86 -50.49 -9.40
N ASP A 200 17.03 -50.69 -10.71
CA ASP A 200 16.85 -51.91 -11.50
C ASP A 200 17.15 -51.60 -12.98
#